data_AF-A0AAD7Y037-F1
#
_entry.id   AF-A0AAD7Y037-F1
#
_cell.length_a   1.000
_cell.length_b   1.000
_cell.length_c   1.000
_cell.angle_alpha   90.00
_cell.angle_beta   90.00
_cell.angle_gamma   90.00
#
_symmetry.space_group_name_H-M   'P 1'
#
loop_
_entity.id
_entity.type
_entity.pdbx_description
1 polymer ?
#
loop_
_entity_poly.entity_id
_entity_poly.type
_entity_poly.pdbx_seq_one_letter_code
_entity_poly.pdbx_strand_id
1 'polypeptide(L)'
;MVTHQLASAIGYLTELQWAGFPLLDLLHAVLIAYIYRSALAEHHSRIGWGQGLVATIVMAAGGGSTIAIIRGEPVGILKSNEFWIMYGAAYAIMFAHTFVYEAFKFLFSIPLVEEVFTVVDAILRNIAIVRFGVDGVDGALGPGKWVAKLICGTLAGAGGGFWIDSFQLTHHHWSFSTPRWLHEATIDVKASFVTALFYMLATNEAFSQWSGFPLLSRDDAETWSAVVLSAGLVYGVIIGRQRKQQEQKEAKQKQQ
;
A
#
# COMPACT_ATOMS: atom_id res chain seq x y z
N MET A 1 -11.63 -0.33 -26.99
CA MET A 1 -12.93 0.09 -26.42
C MET A 1 -13.04 -0.28 -24.94
N VAL A 2 -12.74 -1.52 -24.53
CA VAL A 2 -12.71 -1.94 -23.12
C VAL A 2 -11.61 -1.25 -22.30
N THR A 3 -10.41 -1.06 -22.89
CA THR A 3 -9.26 -0.35 -22.28
C THR A 3 -9.61 1.08 -21.86
N HIS A 4 -10.21 1.86 -22.76
CA HIS A 4 -10.61 3.25 -22.49
C HIS A 4 -11.67 3.36 -21.40
N GLN A 5 -12.62 2.42 -21.34
CA GLN A 5 -13.67 2.42 -20.32
C GLN A 5 -13.11 2.10 -18.93
N LEU A 6 -12.16 1.16 -18.83
CA LEU A 6 -11.52 0.80 -17.56
C LEU A 6 -10.58 1.91 -17.05
N ALA A 7 -9.82 2.53 -17.96
CA ALA A 7 -9.02 3.73 -17.67
C ALA A 7 -9.87 4.91 -17.22
N SER A 8 -11.00 5.14 -17.88
CA SER A 8 -11.94 6.16 -17.43
C SER A 8 -12.50 5.85 -16.04
N ALA A 9 -12.84 4.59 -15.75
CA ALA A 9 -13.40 4.20 -14.46
C ALA A 9 -12.40 4.35 -13.32
N ILE A 10 -11.14 3.97 -13.52
CA ILE A 10 -10.08 4.18 -12.51
C ILE A 10 -9.76 5.67 -12.36
N GLY A 11 -9.73 6.44 -13.45
CA GLY A 11 -9.61 7.90 -13.39
C GLY A 11 -10.74 8.53 -12.55
N TYR A 12 -12.00 8.12 -12.77
CA TYR A 12 -13.13 8.56 -11.97
C TYR A 12 -13.04 8.12 -10.50
N LEU A 13 -12.44 6.95 -10.22
CA LEU A 13 -12.19 6.51 -8.85
C LEU A 13 -11.12 7.37 -8.17
N THR A 14 -10.05 7.76 -8.88
CA THR A 14 -9.03 8.64 -8.33
C THR A 14 -9.50 10.08 -8.12
N GLU A 15 -10.51 10.50 -8.89
CA GLU A 15 -11.21 11.78 -8.69
C GLU A 15 -12.47 11.65 -7.83
N LEU A 16 -12.71 10.49 -7.20
CA LEU A 16 -13.90 10.25 -6.40
C LEU A 16 -13.83 11.04 -5.10
N GLN A 17 -14.29 12.28 -5.19
CA GLN A 17 -14.53 13.17 -4.08
C GLN A 17 -16.01 13.12 -3.74
N TRP A 18 -16.36 12.65 -2.55
CA TRP A 18 -17.74 12.76 -2.07
C TRP A 18 -17.90 14.07 -1.32
N ALA A 19 -18.68 15.00 -1.88
CA ALA A 19 -18.88 16.35 -1.31
C ALA A 19 -17.57 17.13 -1.05
N GLY A 20 -16.56 16.98 -1.92
CA GLY A 20 -15.25 17.64 -1.79
C GLY A 20 -14.29 16.94 -0.83
N PHE A 21 -14.64 15.74 -0.34
CA PHE A 21 -13.83 14.96 0.59
C PHE A 21 -13.11 13.80 -0.13
N PRO A 22 -11.80 13.59 0.10
CA PRO A 22 -11.01 12.53 -0.56
C PRO A 22 -11.40 11.14 -0.04
N LEU A 23 -12.38 10.51 -0.68
CA LEU A 23 -12.96 9.28 -0.16
C LEU A 23 -11.95 8.12 -0.10
N LEU A 24 -11.10 7.99 -1.11
CA LEU A 24 -10.09 6.94 -1.17
C LEU A 24 -9.09 7.05 -0.02
N ASP A 25 -8.60 8.26 0.28
CA ASP A 25 -7.65 8.49 1.37
C ASP A 25 -8.26 8.20 2.73
N LEU A 26 -9.55 8.49 2.92
CA LEU A 26 -10.26 8.13 4.15
C LEU A 26 -10.43 6.61 4.29
N LEU A 27 -10.85 5.93 3.23
CA LEU A 27 -10.99 4.47 3.24
C LEU A 27 -9.65 3.81 3.54
N HIS A 28 -8.56 4.31 2.95
CA HIS A 28 -7.22 3.84 3.25
C HIS A 28 -6.78 4.20 4.68
N ALA A 29 -7.06 5.40 5.20
CA ALA A 29 -6.76 5.76 6.58
C ALA A 29 -7.47 4.83 7.59
N VAL A 30 -8.73 4.50 7.33
CA VAL A 30 -9.51 3.54 8.11
C VAL A 30 -8.92 2.14 8.02
N LEU A 31 -8.55 1.70 6.81
CA LEU A 31 -7.91 0.41 6.58
C LEU A 31 -6.60 0.29 7.37
N ILE A 32 -5.71 1.28 7.28
CA ILE A 32 -4.42 1.26 7.97
C ILE A 32 -4.61 1.24 9.49
N ALA A 33 -5.52 2.05 10.03
CA ALA A 33 -5.84 2.04 11.47
C ALA A 33 -6.39 0.67 11.91
N TYR A 34 -7.27 0.06 11.11
CA TYR A 34 -7.80 -1.27 11.36
C TYR A 34 -6.72 -2.35 11.31
N ILE A 35 -5.88 -2.37 10.28
CA ILE A 35 -4.77 -3.34 10.14
C ILE A 35 -3.83 -3.20 11.33
N TYR A 36 -3.48 -1.97 11.72
CA TYR A 36 -2.60 -1.75 12.85
C TYR A 36 -3.19 -2.26 14.17
N ARG A 37 -4.44 -1.91 14.48
CA ARG A 37 -5.14 -2.41 15.69
C ARG A 37 -5.26 -3.93 15.67
N SER A 38 -5.55 -4.52 14.51
CA SER A 38 -5.66 -5.97 14.33
C SER A 38 -4.32 -6.67 14.55
N ALA A 39 -3.22 -6.09 14.07
CA ALA A 39 -1.87 -6.62 14.23
C ALA A 39 -1.40 -6.61 15.69
N LEU A 40 -1.86 -5.64 16.49
CA LEU A 40 -1.59 -5.59 17.93
C LEU A 40 -2.38 -6.63 18.74
N ALA A 41 -3.50 -7.13 18.20
CA ALA A 41 -4.40 -8.05 18.89
C ALA A 41 -4.68 -7.61 20.34
N GLU A 42 -4.50 -8.49 21.32
CA GLU A 42 -4.74 -8.21 22.75
C GLU A 42 -3.78 -7.16 23.34
N HIS A 43 -2.65 -6.89 22.67
CA HIS A 43 -1.65 -5.93 23.15
C HIS A 43 -2.00 -4.48 22.83
N HIS A 44 -3.10 -4.21 22.10
CA HIS A 44 -3.47 -2.86 21.70
C HIS A 44 -3.66 -1.90 22.89
N SER A 45 -4.03 -2.41 24.08
CA SER A 45 -4.28 -1.63 25.30
C SER A 45 -3.00 -1.19 26.00
N ARG A 46 -1.86 -1.80 25.65
CA ARG A 46 -0.55 -1.50 26.24
C ARG A 46 0.23 -0.47 25.43
N ILE A 47 -0.15 -0.24 24.18
CA ILE A 47 0.50 0.73 23.31
C ILE A 47 0.16 2.15 23.75
N GLY A 48 1.18 2.97 23.98
CA GLY A 48 0.98 4.40 24.21
C GLY A 48 0.38 5.07 22.97
N TRP A 49 -0.52 6.04 23.16
CA TRP A 49 -1.22 6.70 22.05
C TRP A 49 -0.26 7.29 21.00
N GLY A 50 0.81 7.97 21.44
CA GLY A 50 1.81 8.54 20.53
C GLY A 50 2.59 7.48 19.75
N GLN A 51 2.93 6.36 20.41
CA GLN A 51 3.59 5.22 19.77
C GLN A 51 2.69 4.64 18.66
N GLY A 52 1.41 4.43 18.96
CA GLY A 52 0.46 3.89 17.98
C GLY A 52 0.18 4.86 16.82
N LEU A 53 0.12 6.16 17.09
CA LEU A 53 -0.05 7.17 16.04
C LEU A 53 1.15 7.17 15.09
N VAL A 54 2.38 7.19 15.63
CA VAL A 54 3.61 7.15 14.81
C VAL A 54 3.66 5.88 13.97
N ALA A 55 3.35 4.72 14.55
CA ALA A 55 3.27 3.48 13.78
C ALA A 55 2.26 3.59 12.64
N THR A 56 1.05 4.08 12.91
CA THR A 56 -0.02 4.23 11.91
C THR A 56 0.40 5.16 10.76
N ILE A 57 1.07 6.28 11.05
CA ILE A 57 1.59 7.20 10.03
C ILE A 57 2.68 6.54 9.19
N VAL A 58 3.59 5.81 9.82
CA VAL A 58 4.65 5.09 9.11
C VAL A 58 4.06 3.97 8.23
N MET A 59 3.02 3.28 8.70
CA MET A 59 2.30 2.30 7.89
C MET A 59 1.67 2.93 6.65
N ALA A 60 1.03 4.09 6.81
CA ALA A 60 0.34 4.79 5.72
C ALA A 60 1.28 5.45 4.71
N ALA A 61 2.38 6.05 5.17
CA ALA A 61 3.21 6.94 4.37
C ALA A 61 4.67 6.50 4.25
N GLY A 62 5.04 5.34 4.79
CA GLY A 62 6.42 4.87 4.82
C GLY A 62 7.02 4.75 3.43
N GLY A 63 6.28 4.23 2.44
CA GLY A 63 6.75 4.10 1.06
C GLY A 63 7.11 5.44 0.42
N GLY A 64 6.14 6.36 0.34
CA GLY A 64 6.33 7.72 -0.18
C GLY A 64 7.42 8.52 0.56
N SER A 65 7.48 8.39 1.89
CA SER A 65 8.52 9.06 2.69
C SER A 65 9.91 8.49 2.42
N THR A 66 10.04 7.17 2.25
CA THR A 66 11.31 6.51 1.94
C THR A 66 11.90 7.01 0.63
N ILE A 67 11.08 7.07 -0.41
CA ILE A 67 11.55 7.52 -1.73
C ILE A 67 11.85 9.02 -1.76
N ALA A 68 11.16 9.84 -0.95
CA ALA A 68 11.51 11.24 -0.78
C ALA A 68 12.88 11.39 -0.12
N ILE A 69 13.13 10.64 0.96
CA ILE A 69 14.43 10.63 1.65
C ILE A 69 15.56 10.18 0.71
N ILE A 70 15.37 9.08 -0.02
CA ILE A 70 16.39 8.56 -0.96
C ILE A 70 16.71 9.56 -2.07
N ARG A 71 15.70 10.30 -2.55
CA ARG A 71 15.87 11.32 -3.59
C ARG A 71 16.35 12.68 -3.05
N GLY A 72 16.52 12.82 -1.73
CA GLY A 72 16.90 14.09 -1.10
C GLY A 72 15.79 15.14 -1.11
N GLU A 73 14.53 14.72 -1.25
CA GLU A 73 13.35 15.58 -1.25
C GLU A 73 12.74 15.72 0.15
N PRO A 74 12.06 16.84 0.44
CA PRO A 74 11.30 16.97 1.68
C PRO A 74 10.16 15.94 1.74
N VAL A 75 9.94 15.36 2.91
CA VAL A 75 8.84 14.41 3.16
C VAL A 75 7.49 15.16 3.13
N GLY A 76 6.76 15.02 2.00
CA GLY A 76 5.56 15.81 1.71
C GLY A 76 4.43 15.68 2.74
N ILE A 77 4.24 14.48 3.32
CA ILE A 77 3.17 14.23 4.30
C ILE A 77 3.27 15.11 5.54
N LEU A 78 4.47 15.55 5.93
CA LEU A 78 4.67 16.41 7.09
C LEU A 78 4.05 17.81 6.88
N LYS A 79 3.77 18.19 5.63
CA LYS A 79 3.17 19.48 5.26
C LYS A 79 1.67 19.39 4.97
N SER A 80 1.09 18.18 4.95
CA SER A 80 -0.31 17.97 4.56
C SER A 80 -1.25 17.93 5.76
N ASN A 81 -1.96 19.02 6.02
CA ASN A 81 -2.97 19.07 7.09
C ASN A 81 -4.06 18.01 6.90
N GLU A 82 -4.46 17.78 5.65
CA GLU A 82 -5.47 16.80 5.28
C GLU A 82 -5.04 15.38 5.67
N PHE A 83 -3.78 15.01 5.39
CA PHE A 83 -3.20 13.75 5.83
C PHE A 83 -3.26 13.60 7.36
N TRP A 84 -2.80 14.61 8.11
CA TRP A 84 -2.81 14.54 9.58
C TRP A 84 -4.22 14.42 10.15
N ILE A 85 -5.19 15.15 9.59
CA ILE A 85 -6.58 15.09 10.03
C ILE A 85 -7.17 13.70 9.76
N MET A 86 -7.05 13.18 8.53
CA MET A 86 -7.67 11.90 8.17
C MET A 86 -7.06 10.72 8.91
N TYR A 87 -5.74 10.56 8.87
CA TYR A 87 -5.06 9.42 9.48
C TYR A 87 -5.05 9.54 11.01
N GLY A 88 -4.93 10.76 11.55
CA GLY A 88 -5.05 11.02 12.97
C GLY A 88 -6.45 10.73 13.51
N ALA A 89 -7.51 11.18 12.82
CA ALA A 89 -8.89 10.91 13.21
C ALA A 89 -9.25 9.43 13.08
N ALA A 90 -8.87 8.78 11.96
CA ALA A 90 -9.09 7.35 11.77
C ALA A 90 -8.41 6.53 12.88
N TYR A 91 -7.16 6.84 13.22
CA TYR A 91 -6.45 6.24 14.35
C TYR A 91 -7.18 6.48 15.68
N ALA A 92 -7.49 7.75 15.99
CA ALA A 92 -8.12 8.12 17.24
C ALA A 92 -9.47 7.42 17.44
N ILE A 93 -10.34 7.43 16.43
CA ILE A 93 -11.66 6.78 16.49
C ILE A 93 -11.50 5.26 16.62
N MET A 94 -10.63 4.67 15.79
CA MET A 94 -10.41 3.22 15.78
C MET A 94 -9.85 2.70 17.11
N PHE A 95 -9.04 3.48 17.84
CA PHE A 95 -8.45 3.07 19.11
C PHE A 95 -9.25 3.52 20.35
N ALA A 96 -9.98 4.64 20.28
CA ALA A 96 -10.78 5.14 21.40
C ALA A 96 -12.05 4.30 21.65
N HIS A 97 -12.64 3.71 20.61
CA HIS A 97 -13.93 3.02 20.71
C HIS A 97 -13.84 1.56 20.27
N THR A 98 -13.94 0.61 21.21
CA THR A 98 -13.97 -0.83 20.90
C THR A 98 -15.15 -1.21 20.00
N PHE A 99 -16.30 -0.54 20.15
CA PHE A 99 -17.45 -0.72 19.26
C PHE A 99 -17.08 -0.48 17.79
N VAL A 100 -16.33 0.59 17.50
CA VAL A 100 -15.93 0.92 16.13
C VAL A 100 -15.03 -0.17 15.57
N TYR A 101 -14.04 -0.63 16.34
CA TYR A 101 -13.18 -1.72 15.91
C TYR A 101 -13.94 -3.02 15.64
N GLU A 102 -14.84 -3.44 16.54
CA GLU A 102 -15.64 -4.65 16.31
C GLU A 102 -16.58 -4.51 15.11
N ALA A 103 -17.13 -3.31 14.86
CA ALA A 103 -17.92 -3.04 13.65
C ALA A 103 -17.07 -3.17 12.38
N PHE A 104 -15.85 -2.63 12.35
CA PHE A 104 -14.94 -2.79 11.22
C PHE A 104 -14.46 -4.23 11.07
N LYS A 105 -14.16 -4.92 12.16
CA LYS A 105 -13.79 -6.34 12.14
C LYS A 105 -14.91 -7.21 11.57
N PHE A 106 -16.16 -6.93 11.92
CA PHE A 106 -17.32 -7.57 11.28
C PHE A 106 -17.41 -7.22 9.80
N LEU A 107 -17.26 -5.94 9.44
CA LEU A 107 -17.29 -5.49 8.05
C LEU A 107 -16.21 -6.18 7.19
N PHE A 108 -14.97 -6.25 7.68
CA PHE A 108 -13.83 -6.93 7.03
C PHE A 108 -13.94 -8.46 7.06
N SER A 109 -14.86 -9.03 7.85
CA SER A 109 -15.14 -10.47 7.76
C SER A 109 -15.87 -10.84 6.46
N ILE A 110 -16.47 -9.86 5.78
CA ILE A 110 -17.14 -10.03 4.49
C ILE A 110 -16.06 -9.97 3.39
N PRO A 111 -15.81 -11.06 2.64
CA PRO A 111 -14.70 -11.13 1.67
C PRO A 111 -14.70 -10.00 0.64
N LEU A 112 -15.88 -9.66 0.12
CA LEU A 112 -16.05 -8.59 -0.87
C LEU A 112 -15.62 -7.23 -0.32
N VAL A 113 -15.88 -6.95 0.96
CA VAL A 113 -15.51 -5.66 1.55
C VAL A 113 -14.01 -5.58 1.74
N GLU A 114 -13.37 -6.63 2.28
CA GLU A 114 -11.91 -6.69 2.40
C GLU A 114 -11.22 -6.54 1.03
N GLU A 115 -11.77 -7.15 -0.02
CA GLU A 115 -11.27 -7.03 -1.39
C GLU A 115 -11.42 -5.61 -1.94
N VAL A 116 -12.57 -4.94 -1.70
CA VAL A 116 -12.75 -3.53 -2.10
C VAL A 116 -11.73 -2.62 -1.43
N PHE A 117 -11.52 -2.75 -0.12
CA PHE A 117 -10.49 -1.98 0.59
C PHE A 117 -9.08 -2.31 0.11
N THR A 118 -8.80 -3.56 -0.24
CA THR A 118 -7.52 -3.97 -0.84
C THR A 118 -7.32 -3.31 -2.21
N VAL A 119 -8.37 -3.19 -3.02
CA VAL A 119 -8.31 -2.47 -4.31
C VAL A 119 -8.08 -0.97 -4.09
N VAL A 120 -8.72 -0.37 -3.09
CA VAL A 120 -8.47 1.04 -2.74
C VAL A 120 -7.01 1.26 -2.32
N ASP A 121 -6.47 0.40 -1.45
CA ASP A 121 -5.04 0.40 -1.10
C ASP A 121 -4.15 0.28 -2.33
N ALA A 122 -4.48 -0.67 -3.22
CA ALA A 122 -3.74 -0.89 -4.46
C ALA A 122 -3.75 0.34 -5.38
N ILE A 123 -4.88 1.04 -5.53
CA ILE A 123 -4.96 2.25 -6.36
C ILE A 123 -4.05 3.34 -5.80
N LEU A 124 -4.14 3.64 -4.50
CA LEU A 124 -3.32 4.68 -3.88
C LEU A 124 -1.82 4.34 -3.91
N ARG A 125 -1.47 3.06 -3.66
CA ARG A 125 -0.09 2.58 -3.80
C ARG A 125 0.39 2.65 -5.23
N ASN A 126 -0.46 2.35 -6.22
CA ASN A 126 -0.10 2.47 -7.63
C ASN A 126 0.23 3.92 -8.00
N ILE A 127 -0.58 4.89 -7.55
CA ILE A 127 -0.28 6.31 -7.72
C ILE A 127 1.10 6.63 -7.13
N ALA A 128 1.40 6.11 -5.94
CA ALA A 128 2.71 6.30 -5.32
C ALA A 128 3.86 5.67 -6.13
N ILE A 129 3.68 4.45 -6.62
CA ILE A 129 4.66 3.74 -7.46
C ILE A 129 4.94 4.51 -8.74
N VAL A 130 3.88 4.91 -9.46
CA VAL A 130 4.00 5.53 -10.77
C VAL A 130 4.48 6.97 -10.65
N ARG A 131 3.71 7.83 -9.96
CA ARG A 131 3.92 9.28 -10.01
C ARG A 131 5.11 9.73 -9.17
N PHE A 132 5.25 9.19 -7.96
CA PHE A 132 6.34 9.58 -7.06
C PHE A 132 7.56 8.65 -7.17
N GLY A 133 7.33 7.36 -7.42
CA GLY A 133 8.39 6.36 -7.53
C GLY A 133 9.11 6.39 -8.88
N VAL A 134 8.41 6.06 -9.96
CA VAL A 134 9.01 5.93 -11.30
C VAL A 134 9.21 7.29 -11.96
N ASP A 135 8.14 8.08 -12.09
CA ASP A 135 8.19 9.39 -12.75
C ASP A 135 8.90 10.43 -11.88
N GLY A 136 8.74 10.34 -10.56
CA GLY A 136 9.45 11.21 -9.61
C GLY A 136 10.97 11.05 -9.66
N VAL A 137 11.50 9.93 -10.16
CA VAL A 137 12.94 9.79 -10.42
C VAL A 137 13.39 10.61 -11.61
N ASP A 138 12.59 10.70 -12.68
CA ASP A 138 12.94 11.55 -13.83
C ASP A 138 13.00 13.02 -13.43
N GLY A 139 12.05 13.46 -12.59
CA GLY A 139 12.03 14.82 -12.06
C GLY A 139 13.24 15.14 -11.17
N ALA A 140 13.67 14.21 -10.33
CA ALA A 140 14.73 14.44 -9.35
C ALA A 140 16.16 14.17 -9.88
N LEU A 141 16.33 13.10 -10.67
CA LEU A 141 17.65 12.58 -11.08
C LEU A 141 17.86 12.62 -12.61
N GLY A 142 16.85 13.04 -13.38
CA GLY A 142 16.86 13.07 -14.83
C GLY A 142 16.46 11.73 -15.49
N PRO A 143 16.22 11.74 -16.81
CA PRO A 143 15.73 10.57 -17.53
C PRO A 143 16.76 9.43 -17.60
N GLY A 144 16.26 8.21 -17.82
CA GLY A 144 17.09 7.03 -18.13
C GLY A 144 17.70 6.33 -16.91
N LYS A 145 17.34 6.72 -15.68
CA LYS A 145 17.81 6.06 -14.44
C LYS A 145 16.97 4.83 -14.09
N TRP A 146 16.99 3.80 -14.95
CA TRP A 146 16.14 2.60 -14.83
C TRP A 146 16.20 1.91 -13.46
N VAL A 147 17.41 1.69 -12.93
CA VAL A 147 17.57 1.03 -11.62
C VAL A 147 16.97 1.88 -10.50
N ALA A 148 17.18 3.21 -10.54
CA ALA A 148 16.60 4.12 -9.56
C ALA A 148 15.07 4.15 -9.64
N LYS A 149 14.50 4.16 -10.85
CA LYS A 149 13.05 4.06 -11.09
C LYS A 149 12.46 2.79 -10.50
N LEU A 150 13.11 1.66 -10.73
CA LEU A 150 12.64 0.35 -10.27
C LEU A 150 12.72 0.24 -8.74
N ILE A 151 13.82 0.71 -8.14
CA ILE A 151 13.98 0.75 -6.68
C ILE A 151 12.96 1.70 -6.06
N CYS A 152 12.83 2.93 -6.56
CA CYS A 152 11.88 3.91 -6.03
C CYS A 152 10.44 3.46 -6.24
N GLY A 153 10.08 2.92 -7.40
CA GLY A 153 8.75 2.33 -7.64
C GLY A 153 8.46 1.20 -6.65
N THR A 154 9.37 0.24 -6.49
CA THR A 154 9.18 -0.88 -5.55
C THR A 154 9.03 -0.39 -4.10
N LEU A 155 9.86 0.55 -3.65
CA LEU A 155 9.82 1.09 -2.29
C LEU A 155 8.60 2.00 -2.06
N ALA A 156 8.14 2.74 -3.07
CA ALA A 156 6.92 3.52 -2.98
C ALA A 156 5.72 2.60 -2.68
N GLY A 157 5.67 1.45 -3.35
CA GLY A 157 4.61 0.46 -3.17
C GLY A 157 4.73 -0.32 -1.86
N ALA A 158 5.91 -0.79 -1.46
CA ALA A 158 6.06 -1.72 -0.33
C ALA A 158 6.83 -1.16 0.88
N GLY A 159 7.28 0.10 0.86
CA GLY A 159 8.17 0.66 1.86
C GLY A 159 7.56 0.83 3.25
N GLY A 160 6.22 0.93 3.38
CA GLY A 160 5.56 0.88 4.69
C GLY A 160 5.91 -0.40 5.46
N GLY A 161 5.80 -1.55 4.78
CA GLY A 161 6.18 -2.86 5.32
C GLY A 161 7.65 -2.95 5.73
N PHE A 162 8.55 -2.29 4.98
CA PHE A 162 9.97 -2.21 5.34
C PHE A 162 10.16 -1.59 6.72
N TRP A 163 9.54 -0.44 7.00
CA TRP A 163 9.68 0.23 8.31
C TRP A 163 8.98 -0.53 9.43
N ILE A 164 7.80 -1.09 9.17
CA ILE A 164 7.07 -1.90 10.15
C ILE A 164 7.94 -3.06 10.65
N ASP A 165 8.54 -3.81 9.73
CA ASP A 165 9.37 -4.96 10.05
C ASP A 165 10.73 -4.54 10.63
N SER A 166 11.31 -3.43 10.16
CA SER A 166 12.60 -2.92 10.66
C SER A 166 12.53 -2.54 12.13
N PHE A 167 11.44 -1.87 12.56
CA PHE A 167 11.31 -1.30 13.90
C PHE A 167 10.31 -2.06 14.79
N GLN A 168 9.77 -3.18 14.29
CA GLN A 168 8.74 -3.97 14.96
C GLN A 168 7.56 -3.11 15.44
N LEU A 169 7.06 -2.23 14.56
CA LEU A 169 6.09 -1.19 14.94
C LEU A 169 4.76 -1.74 15.46
N THR A 170 4.45 -3.00 15.11
CA THR A 170 3.29 -3.78 15.57
C THR A 170 3.51 -4.50 16.91
N HIS A 171 4.61 -4.22 17.63
CA HIS A 171 4.89 -4.78 18.94
C HIS A 171 4.83 -3.71 20.03
N HIS A 172 4.56 -4.13 21.27
CA HIS A 172 4.58 -3.25 22.44
C HIS A 172 5.95 -2.60 22.66
N HIS A 173 7.01 -3.39 22.56
CA HIS A 173 8.38 -2.90 22.62
C HIS A 173 8.94 -2.88 21.21
N TRP A 174 9.21 -1.67 20.70
CA TRP A 174 9.89 -1.52 19.43
C TRP A 174 11.35 -1.91 19.59
N SER A 175 11.84 -2.65 18.61
CA SER A 175 13.24 -3.04 18.52
C SER A 175 13.65 -3.04 17.06
N PHE A 176 14.96 -2.96 16.82
CA PHE A 176 15.48 -3.03 15.47
C PHE A 176 15.69 -4.49 15.07
N SER A 177 15.08 -4.91 13.97
CA SER A 177 15.25 -6.25 13.41
C SER A 177 15.47 -6.23 11.91
N THR A 178 16.10 -7.29 11.39
CA THR A 178 16.23 -7.50 9.95
C THR A 178 14.82 -7.65 9.34
N PRO A 179 14.44 -6.80 8.37
CA PRO A 179 13.12 -6.90 7.74
C PRO A 179 12.91 -8.23 7.02
N ARG A 180 11.70 -8.78 7.07
CA ARG A 180 11.40 -10.10 6.51
C ARG A 180 11.68 -10.20 5.02
N TRP A 181 11.45 -9.13 4.26
CA TRP A 181 11.67 -9.14 2.81
C TRP A 181 13.15 -9.29 2.40
N LEU A 182 14.10 -9.00 3.30
CA LEU A 182 15.52 -9.29 3.07
C LEU A 182 15.84 -10.80 3.19
N HIS A 183 14.99 -11.56 3.89
CA HIS A 183 15.07 -13.01 3.94
C HIS A 183 14.27 -13.65 2.80
N GLU A 184 13.04 -13.19 2.59
CA GLU A 184 12.15 -13.68 1.55
C GLU A 184 11.25 -12.55 1.04
N ALA A 185 11.35 -12.22 -0.25
CA ALA A 185 10.53 -11.18 -0.86
C ALA A 185 9.02 -11.46 -0.68
N THR A 186 8.36 -10.54 0.02
CA THR A 186 6.91 -10.61 0.29
C THR A 186 6.10 -10.40 -0.99
N ILE A 187 4.83 -10.79 -0.96
CA ILE A 187 3.92 -10.58 -2.10
C ILE A 187 3.80 -9.09 -2.42
N ASP A 188 3.74 -8.23 -1.41
CA ASP A 188 3.75 -6.77 -1.55
C ASP A 188 4.97 -6.24 -2.31
N VAL A 189 6.17 -6.71 -1.97
CA VAL A 189 7.41 -6.31 -2.66
C VAL A 189 7.41 -6.83 -4.09
N LYS A 190 7.02 -8.08 -4.31
CA LYS A 190 6.93 -8.70 -5.65
C LYS A 190 5.92 -7.96 -6.53
N ALA A 191 4.72 -7.69 -6.01
CA ALA A 191 3.67 -6.98 -6.73
C ALA A 191 4.11 -5.56 -7.07
N SER A 192 4.67 -4.82 -6.09
CA SER A 192 5.17 -3.45 -6.32
C SER A 192 6.29 -3.41 -7.36
N PHE A 193 7.21 -4.38 -7.32
CA PHE A 193 8.28 -4.51 -8.30
C PHE A 193 7.75 -4.79 -9.70
N VAL A 194 6.83 -5.76 -9.85
CA VAL A 194 6.22 -6.11 -11.14
C VAL A 194 5.41 -4.94 -11.68
N THR A 195 4.67 -4.23 -10.84
CA THR A 195 3.90 -3.03 -11.22
C THR A 195 4.82 -1.92 -11.71
N ALA A 196 5.91 -1.62 -11.00
CA ALA A 196 6.89 -0.61 -11.41
C ALA A 196 7.55 -1.00 -12.74
N LEU A 197 7.98 -2.26 -12.87
CA LEU A 197 8.58 -2.77 -14.10
C LEU A 197 7.59 -2.72 -15.27
N PHE A 198 6.35 -3.14 -15.06
CA PHE A 198 5.29 -3.08 -16.07
C PHE A 198 5.11 -1.64 -16.58
N TYR A 199 4.93 -0.67 -15.67
CA TYR A 199 4.74 0.72 -16.05
C TYR A 199 5.95 1.26 -16.83
N MET A 200 7.16 0.98 -16.37
CA MET A 200 8.40 1.40 -17.03
C MET A 200 8.53 0.83 -18.44
N LEU A 201 8.18 -0.45 -18.65
CA LEU A 201 8.26 -1.08 -19.96
C LEU A 201 7.13 -0.61 -20.89
N ALA A 202 5.92 -0.49 -20.37
CA ALA A 202 4.73 -0.07 -21.14
C ALA A 202 4.84 1.37 -21.67
N THR A 203 5.61 2.22 -20.99
CA THR A 203 5.84 3.63 -21.37
C THR A 203 7.17 3.87 -22.08
N ASN A 204 7.95 2.81 -22.35
CA ASN A 204 9.27 2.97 -22.98
C ASN A 204 9.25 2.71 -24.49
N GLU A 205 9.60 3.74 -25.26
CA GLU A 205 9.66 3.66 -26.73
C GLU A 205 10.62 2.60 -27.26
N ALA A 206 11.84 2.53 -26.69
CA ALA A 206 12.85 1.58 -27.15
C ALA A 206 12.41 0.12 -26.91
N PHE A 207 11.79 -0.15 -25.76
CA PHE A 207 11.22 -1.46 -25.46
C PHE A 207 10.05 -1.80 -26.39
N SER A 208 9.14 -0.83 -26.64
CA SER A 208 8.03 -1.01 -27.59
C SER A 208 8.54 -1.38 -28.99
N GLN A 209 9.55 -0.65 -29.49
CA GLN A 209 10.17 -0.93 -30.78
C GLN A 209 10.86 -2.30 -30.84
N TRP A 210 11.56 -2.69 -29.77
CA TRP A 210 12.28 -3.97 -29.71
C TRP A 210 11.36 -5.18 -29.57
N SER A 211 10.32 -5.08 -28.74
CA SER A 211 9.43 -6.19 -28.39
C SER A 211 8.21 -6.33 -29.31
N GLY A 212 7.86 -5.26 -30.03
CA GLY A 212 6.62 -5.19 -30.81
C GLY A 212 5.36 -4.95 -29.97
N PHE A 213 5.48 -4.76 -28.65
CA PHE A 213 4.35 -4.38 -27.81
C PHE A 213 3.96 -2.91 -28.06
N PRO A 214 2.65 -2.57 -28.06
CA PRO A 214 2.21 -1.21 -28.27
C PRO A 214 2.67 -0.31 -27.13
N LEU A 215 3.22 0.85 -27.47
CA LEU A 215 3.52 1.90 -26.51
C LEU A 215 2.20 2.42 -25.92
N LEU A 216 2.07 2.36 -24.60
CA LEU A 216 0.89 2.89 -23.91
C LEU A 216 1.08 4.37 -23.59
N SER A 217 -0.03 5.12 -23.58
CA SER A 217 -0.05 6.44 -22.96
C SER A 217 0.25 6.31 -21.46
N ARG A 218 0.76 7.38 -20.83
CA ARG A 218 1.06 7.35 -19.39
C ARG A 218 -0.19 7.05 -18.55
N ASP A 219 -1.34 7.60 -18.93
CA ASP A 219 -2.61 7.41 -18.23
C ASP A 219 -3.12 5.96 -18.37
N ASP A 220 -3.01 5.38 -19.57
CA ASP A 220 -3.36 3.98 -19.79
C ASP A 220 -2.40 3.05 -19.04
N ALA A 221 -1.10 3.34 -19.06
CA ALA A 221 -0.11 2.56 -18.34
C ALA A 221 -0.33 2.62 -16.82
N GLU A 222 -0.65 3.79 -16.26
CA GLU A 222 -0.98 3.98 -14.85
C GLU A 222 -2.24 3.20 -14.46
N THR A 223 -3.25 3.21 -15.33
CA THR A 223 -4.47 2.42 -15.14
C THR A 223 -4.16 0.92 -15.09
N TRP A 224 -3.44 0.41 -16.09
CA TRP A 224 -3.12 -1.01 -16.17
C TRP A 224 -2.18 -1.44 -15.05
N SER A 225 -1.28 -0.57 -14.60
CA SER A 225 -0.41 -0.85 -13.46
C SER A 225 -1.22 -0.95 -12.15
N ALA A 226 -2.30 -0.16 -12.00
CA ALA A 226 -3.24 -0.30 -10.88
C ALA A 226 -3.95 -1.66 -10.89
N VAL A 227 -4.35 -2.16 -12.07
CA VAL A 227 -4.95 -3.50 -12.22
C VAL A 227 -3.94 -4.58 -11.84
N VAL A 228 -2.71 -4.49 -12.34
CA VAL A 228 -1.62 -5.43 -12.01
C VAL A 228 -1.37 -5.47 -10.49
N LEU A 229 -1.27 -4.30 -9.85
CA LEU A 229 -1.05 -4.22 -8.41
C LEU A 229 -2.23 -4.80 -7.63
N SER A 230 -3.46 -4.41 -8.00
CA SER A 230 -4.69 -4.90 -7.36
C SER A 230 -4.78 -6.42 -7.42
N ALA A 231 -4.51 -7.01 -8.59
CA ALA A 231 -4.48 -8.46 -8.76
C ALA A 231 -3.41 -9.11 -7.85
N GLY A 232 -2.22 -8.53 -7.77
CA GLY A 232 -1.14 -9.00 -6.90
C GLY A 232 -1.50 -8.96 -5.41
N LEU A 233 -2.10 -7.87 -4.94
CA LEU A 233 -2.48 -7.71 -3.52
C LEU A 233 -3.67 -8.59 -3.15
N VAL A 234 -4.71 -8.66 -3.99
CA VAL A 234 -5.86 -9.55 -3.78
C VAL A 234 -5.41 -11.01 -3.77
N TYR A 235 -4.52 -11.41 -4.67
CA TYR A 235 -3.90 -12.75 -4.64
C TYR A 235 -3.19 -13.00 -3.30
N GLY A 236 -2.45 -12.00 -2.80
CA GLY A 236 -1.81 -12.07 -1.48
C GLY A 236 -2.78 -12.29 -0.33
N VAL A 237 -3.92 -11.57 -0.33
CA VAL A 237 -4.99 -11.75 0.66
C VAL A 237 -5.54 -13.18 0.60
N ILE A 238 -5.85 -13.69 -0.60
CA ILE A 238 -6.40 -15.03 -0.79
C ILE A 238 -5.44 -16.11 -0.26
N ILE A 239 -4.16 -16.06 -0.65
CA ILE A 239 -3.14 -17.00 -0.18
C ILE A 239 -2.96 -16.92 1.33
N GLY A 240 -2.96 -15.69 1.89
CA GLY A 240 -2.88 -15.47 3.33
C GLY A 240 -4.04 -16.12 4.10
N ARG A 241 -5.28 -16.02 3.59
CA ARG A 241 -6.45 -16.69 4.17
C ARG A 241 -6.30 -18.22 4.12
N GLN A 242 -5.87 -18.78 2.99
CA GLN A 242 -5.67 -20.23 2.82
C GLN A 242 -4.63 -20.77 3.82
N ARG A 243 -3.51 -20.06 3.99
CA ARG A 243 -2.45 -20.43 4.94
C ARG A 243 -2.97 -20.48 6.39
N LYS A 244 -3.69 -19.44 6.82
CA LYS A 244 -4.30 -19.39 8.16
C LYS A 244 -5.29 -20.54 8.40
N GLN A 245 -6.11 -20.87 7.40
CA GLN A 245 -7.05 -22.00 7.51
C GLN A 245 -6.33 -23.35 7.61
N GLN A 246 -5.22 -23.52 6.89
CA GLN A 246 -4.42 -24.74 6.96
C GLN A 246 -3.77 -24.89 8.35
N GLU A 247 -3.13 -23.83 8.86
CA GLU A 247 -2.51 -23.83 10.20
C GLU A 247 -3.54 -24.16 11.30
N GLN A 248 -4.75 -23.63 11.20
CA GLN A 248 -5.83 -23.95 12.14
C GLN A 248 -6.30 -25.42 12.05
N LYS A 249 -6.33 -26.01 10.84
CA LYS A 249 -6.66 -27.43 10.66
C LYS A 249 -5.58 -28.33 11.26
N GLU A 250 -4.32 -28.03 11.02
CA GLU A 250 -3.18 -28.78 11.56
C GLU A 250 -3.11 -28.68 13.09
N ALA A 251 -3.37 -27.50 13.67
CA ALA A 251 -3.41 -27.31 15.11
C ALA A 251 -4.52 -28.15 15.78
N LYS A 252 -5.71 -28.23 15.15
CA LYS A 252 -6.82 -29.07 15.64
C LYS A 252 -6.50 -30.56 15.56
N GLN A 253 -5.79 -31.00 14.51
CA GLN A 253 -5.38 -32.41 14.36
C GLN A 253 -4.33 -32.82 15.40
N LYS A 254 -3.43 -31.93 15.80
CA LYS A 254 -2.43 -32.21 16.86
C LYS A 254 -3.01 -32.24 18.27
N GLN A 255 -4.25 -31.78 18.46
CA GLN A 255 -4.96 -31.78 19.75
C GLN A 255 -5.91 -32.97 19.91
N GLN A 256 -6.07 -33.80 18.87
CA GLN A 256 -6.82 -35.06 18.87
C GLN A 256 -5.87 -36.24 19.04
#